data_AF-A0A2E3XHF9-F1
#
_entry.id   AF-A0A2E3XHF9-F1
#
_cell.length_a   1.000
_cell.length_b   1.000
_cell.length_c   1.000
_cell.angle_alpha   90.00
_cell.angle_beta   90.00
_cell.angle_gamma   90.00
#
_symmetry.space_group_name_H-M   'P 1'
#
loop_
_entity.id
_entity.type
_entity.pdbx_description
1 polymer ?
#
loop_
_entity_poly.entity_id
_entity_poly.type
_entity_poly.pdbx_seq_one_letter_code
_entity_poly.pdbx_strand_id
1 'polypeptide(L)'
;MTKYDGVIIGAGHNGLTLAAYLSLAGLKIAVIERNSQVGGGTSTQEPLLPGYRFNLHSNFFMGFGNSPLINDLQLHRYGFSYIEPLVQQAATFRDGSCVVIHQDLNKTCDSLSRFSKTDADTFRDLYHLYAVKMRPLLGSMMYNAPLPIDQLKDRLSGPEAKEFLSHAEHDLFSVVEKYFVDDRIRTLFSSYMHVIATENQPGAGMVFPAIFSNVMGFTLPVGGAVSLPNALLRILEKGGGKVFLDSDVQEIGLKNGRASNVILDDSSVIEANYFVASAIDAPTTMNMIGNELFSDEVQKKLNNWHWGNHSLVTLHLALRDRPIYKSREFDPDIDSAFNIFFGMDTIEQVKQCFKHCEDKQFPDVLMGNGACNSSVDSSYAPAGGHSAFWWPFAPYEVDGSAQNWDEQNDYYMECILNVWREYAINLQDDNVRGKFLFTPLDVERLNINMRGGAVRMGAYIPSQLGINRPHPELSSTRTPIEGLYLCGSSSGNGGGVNGAPGYIAANAITEDFSINRPWKPVALPEWKN
;
A
#
# COMPACT_ATOMS: atom_id res chain seq x y z
N MET A 1 -34.13 -9.91 -14.92
CA MET A 1 -32.86 -9.25 -14.56
C MET A 1 -32.40 -9.80 -13.23
N THR A 2 -31.13 -10.18 -13.11
CA THR A 2 -30.58 -10.66 -11.83
C THR A 2 -30.44 -9.47 -10.92
N LYS A 3 -31.27 -9.39 -9.87
CA LYS A 3 -31.21 -8.31 -8.88
C LYS A 3 -30.08 -8.60 -7.89
N TYR A 4 -29.20 -7.63 -7.67
CA TYR A 4 -28.12 -7.73 -6.69
C TYR A 4 -28.50 -6.96 -5.42
N ASP A 5 -27.98 -7.41 -4.29
CA ASP A 5 -28.19 -6.74 -3.01
C ASP A 5 -27.39 -5.44 -2.92
N GLY A 6 -26.20 -5.43 -3.50
CA GLY A 6 -25.41 -4.22 -3.67
C GLY A 6 -24.49 -4.30 -4.88
N VAL A 7 -24.04 -3.14 -5.34
CA VAL A 7 -23.08 -3.00 -6.42
C VAL A 7 -21.82 -2.34 -5.89
N ILE A 8 -20.66 -2.85 -6.27
CA ILE A 8 -19.34 -2.31 -5.90
C ILE A 8 -18.60 -1.88 -7.17
N ILE A 9 -18.06 -0.67 -7.18
CA ILE A 9 -17.28 -0.12 -8.30
C ILE A 9 -15.79 -0.34 -8.01
N GLY A 10 -15.13 -1.16 -8.84
CA GLY A 10 -13.73 -1.53 -8.76
C GLY A 10 -13.48 -2.87 -8.05
N ALA A 11 -12.78 -3.79 -8.72
CA ALA A 11 -12.39 -5.10 -8.19
C ALA A 11 -10.94 -5.13 -7.67
N GLY A 12 -10.46 -4.00 -7.11
CA GLY A 12 -9.25 -3.98 -6.30
C GLY A 12 -9.42 -4.76 -4.98
N HIS A 13 -8.33 -4.95 -4.23
CA HIS A 13 -8.35 -5.72 -2.98
C HIS A 13 -9.37 -5.18 -1.95
N ASN A 14 -9.58 -3.86 -1.88
CA ASN A 14 -10.56 -3.29 -0.96
C ASN A 14 -12.02 -3.56 -1.39
N GLY A 15 -12.35 -3.37 -2.67
CA GLY A 15 -13.68 -3.66 -3.21
C GLY A 15 -14.03 -5.14 -3.08
N LEU A 16 -13.08 -6.02 -3.37
CA LEU A 16 -13.25 -7.47 -3.17
C LEU A 16 -13.29 -7.88 -1.70
N THR A 17 -12.62 -7.15 -0.80
CA THR A 17 -12.75 -7.37 0.65
C THR A 17 -14.18 -7.08 1.08
N LEU A 18 -14.73 -5.92 0.69
CA LEU A 18 -16.13 -5.58 0.97
C LEU A 18 -17.08 -6.65 0.41
N ALA A 19 -16.87 -7.04 -0.85
CA ALA A 19 -17.69 -8.05 -1.52
C ALA A 19 -17.67 -9.40 -0.77
N ALA A 20 -16.49 -9.84 -0.33
CA ALA A 20 -16.31 -11.11 0.39
C ALA A 20 -16.99 -11.10 1.76
N TYR A 21 -16.85 -10.03 2.54
CA TYR A 21 -17.53 -9.90 3.84
C TYR A 21 -19.05 -9.87 3.69
N LEU A 22 -19.58 -9.08 2.74
CA LEU A 22 -21.02 -9.02 2.52
C LEU A 22 -21.58 -10.35 1.96
N SER A 23 -20.81 -11.05 1.14
CA SER A 23 -21.15 -12.41 0.70
C SER A 23 -21.19 -13.40 1.85
N LEU A 24 -20.27 -13.27 2.81
CA LEU A 24 -20.28 -14.08 4.04
C LEU A 24 -21.52 -13.78 4.91
N ALA A 25 -22.02 -12.54 4.88
CA ALA A 25 -23.30 -12.14 5.49
C ALA A 25 -24.55 -12.57 4.69
N GLY A 26 -24.38 -13.27 3.57
CA GLY A 26 -25.47 -13.83 2.75
C GLY A 26 -26.01 -12.89 1.67
N LEU A 27 -25.35 -11.76 1.40
CA LEU A 27 -25.74 -10.83 0.34
C LEU A 27 -25.18 -11.25 -1.01
N LYS A 28 -25.97 -11.07 -2.06
CA LYS A 28 -25.56 -11.27 -3.45
C LYS A 28 -25.00 -9.98 -4.04
N ILE A 29 -23.68 -9.90 -4.19
CA ILE A 29 -22.99 -8.67 -4.62
C ILE A 29 -22.58 -8.71 -6.10
N ALA A 30 -22.75 -7.60 -6.81
CA ALA A 30 -22.11 -7.36 -8.10
C ALA A 30 -20.89 -6.46 -7.89
N VAL A 31 -19.76 -6.80 -8.51
CA VAL A 31 -18.57 -5.94 -8.55
C VAL A 31 -18.27 -5.62 -10.00
N ILE A 32 -18.07 -4.35 -10.33
CA ILE A 32 -17.84 -3.87 -11.70
C ILE A 32 -16.38 -3.47 -11.83
N GLU A 33 -15.69 -4.02 -12.83
CA GLU A 33 -14.26 -3.82 -13.06
C GLU A 33 -14.01 -3.51 -14.52
N ARG A 34 -13.32 -2.40 -14.76
CA ARG A 34 -13.01 -1.94 -16.11
C ARG A 34 -11.97 -2.81 -16.81
N ASN A 35 -11.07 -3.41 -16.03
CA ASN A 35 -9.99 -4.23 -16.56
C ASN A 35 -10.47 -5.66 -16.84
N SER A 36 -9.70 -6.36 -17.66
CA SER A 36 -9.90 -7.77 -17.98
C SER A 36 -9.55 -8.72 -16.84
N GLN A 37 -9.10 -8.19 -15.70
CA GLN A 37 -8.69 -8.94 -14.52
C GLN A 37 -8.95 -8.16 -13.23
N VAL A 38 -9.15 -8.90 -12.15
CA VAL A 38 -9.28 -8.33 -10.81
C VAL A 38 -7.93 -7.96 -10.19
N GLY A 39 -7.97 -7.16 -9.12
CA GLY A 39 -6.85 -6.96 -8.20
C GLY A 39 -6.28 -5.55 -8.20
N GLY A 40 -6.39 -4.79 -9.30
CA GLY A 40 -5.82 -3.46 -9.43
C GLY A 40 -4.32 -3.42 -9.05
N GLY A 41 -3.96 -2.62 -8.06
CA GLY A 41 -2.60 -2.55 -7.49
C GLY A 41 -2.12 -3.82 -6.76
N THR A 42 -2.97 -4.84 -6.61
CA THR A 42 -2.64 -6.16 -6.06
C THR A 42 -2.63 -7.19 -7.19
N SER A 43 -1.72 -7.02 -8.15
CA SER A 43 -1.64 -7.81 -9.37
C SER A 43 -0.28 -8.49 -9.54
N THR A 44 -0.26 -9.54 -10.36
CA THR A 44 0.94 -10.30 -10.73
C THR A 44 0.85 -10.61 -12.22
N GLN A 45 1.90 -10.33 -12.98
CA GLN A 45 1.94 -10.49 -14.43
C GLN A 45 3.24 -11.16 -14.89
N GLU A 46 3.28 -11.61 -16.14
CA GLU A 46 4.47 -12.17 -16.80
C GLU A 46 4.88 -11.29 -18.02
N PRO A 47 5.24 -10.00 -17.82
CA PRO A 47 5.51 -9.05 -18.91
C PRO A 47 6.80 -9.33 -19.72
N LEU A 48 7.64 -10.26 -19.28
CA LEU A 48 8.98 -10.49 -19.84
C LEU A 48 9.14 -11.84 -20.53
N LEU A 49 9.50 -12.86 -19.74
CA LEU A 49 9.81 -14.21 -20.19
C LEU A 49 8.77 -15.16 -19.57
N PRO A 50 8.32 -16.19 -20.30
CA PRO A 50 7.34 -17.14 -19.79
C PRO A 50 7.75 -17.73 -18.44
N GLY A 51 6.83 -17.71 -17.48
CA GLY A 51 7.02 -18.22 -16.12
C GLY A 51 7.77 -17.30 -15.16
N TYR A 52 8.31 -16.16 -15.61
CA TYR A 52 8.84 -15.12 -14.72
C TYR A 52 7.71 -14.16 -14.34
N ARG A 53 7.27 -14.26 -13.09
CA ARG A 53 6.15 -13.49 -12.54
C ARG A 53 6.64 -12.30 -11.74
N PHE A 54 5.99 -11.17 -11.94
CA PHE A 54 6.28 -9.92 -11.28
C PHE A 54 5.00 -9.32 -10.70
N ASN A 55 5.04 -8.90 -9.43
CA ASN A 55 4.00 -8.02 -8.93
C ASN A 55 4.33 -6.61 -9.41
N LEU A 56 3.45 -6.02 -10.22
CA LEU A 56 3.70 -4.70 -10.83
C LEU A 56 3.62 -3.55 -9.82
N HIS A 57 3.01 -3.79 -8.65
CA HIS A 57 2.78 -2.73 -7.68
C HIS A 57 2.92 -3.15 -6.20
N SER A 58 2.17 -4.12 -5.68
CA SER A 58 2.32 -4.51 -4.26
C SER A 58 3.21 -5.73 -4.09
N ASN A 59 4.34 -5.59 -3.38
CA ASN A 59 5.26 -6.68 -3.04
C ASN A 59 5.35 -6.92 -1.53
N PHE A 60 5.16 -5.89 -0.71
CA PHE A 60 5.34 -5.96 0.73
C PHE A 60 4.02 -5.79 1.46
N PHE A 61 3.46 -6.88 1.97
CA PHE A 61 2.22 -6.84 2.74
C PHE A 61 2.56 -6.60 4.22
N MET A 62 2.45 -5.34 4.65
CA MET A 62 2.82 -4.89 5.99
C MET A 62 1.73 -5.22 6.99
N GLY A 63 2.05 -6.00 8.03
CA GLY A 63 1.11 -6.28 9.12
C GLY A 63 -0.11 -7.13 8.73
N PHE A 64 -0.11 -7.71 7.52
CA PHE A 64 -1.25 -8.48 7.00
C PHE A 64 -1.58 -9.67 7.90
N GLY A 65 -0.57 -10.31 8.52
CA GLY A 65 -0.75 -11.37 9.52
C GLY A 65 -1.60 -11.00 10.74
N ASN A 66 -1.86 -9.70 10.96
CA ASN A 66 -2.70 -9.20 12.04
C ASN A 66 -4.06 -8.69 11.54
N SER A 67 -4.38 -8.93 10.27
CA SER A 67 -5.64 -8.54 9.66
C SER A 67 -6.80 -9.43 10.16
N PRO A 68 -7.97 -8.85 10.49
CA PRO A 68 -9.16 -9.65 10.80
C PRO A 68 -9.60 -10.51 9.60
N LEU A 69 -9.29 -10.07 8.38
CA LEU A 69 -9.62 -10.77 7.13
C LEU A 69 -9.13 -12.23 7.12
N ILE A 70 -7.93 -12.50 7.65
CA ILE A 70 -7.33 -13.84 7.64
C ILE A 70 -8.25 -14.83 8.34
N ASN A 71 -8.77 -14.45 9.51
CA ASN A 71 -9.58 -15.31 10.36
C ASN A 71 -11.05 -15.29 9.95
N ASP A 72 -11.60 -14.10 9.72
CA ASP A 72 -13.03 -13.94 9.40
C ASP A 72 -13.39 -14.63 8.07
N LEU A 73 -12.56 -14.41 7.04
CA LEU A 73 -12.80 -14.93 5.69
C LEU A 73 -12.17 -16.31 5.47
N GLN A 74 -11.34 -16.77 6.43
CA GLN A 74 -10.62 -18.05 6.35
C GLN A 74 -9.87 -18.19 5.01
N LEU A 75 -9.13 -17.16 4.63
CA LEU A 75 -8.54 -16.99 3.28
C LEU A 75 -7.75 -18.21 2.77
N HIS A 76 -7.12 -18.97 3.68
CA HIS A 76 -6.44 -20.23 3.37
C HIS A 76 -7.34 -21.28 2.68
N ARG A 77 -8.63 -21.35 3.06
CA ARG A 77 -9.60 -22.26 2.43
C ARG A 77 -9.93 -21.89 0.99
N TYR A 78 -9.64 -20.64 0.65
CA TYR A 78 -9.83 -20.08 -0.67
C TYR A 78 -8.49 -19.81 -1.33
N GLY A 79 -7.43 -20.54 -1.00
CA GLY A 79 -6.19 -20.57 -1.77
C GLY A 79 -5.27 -19.35 -1.61
N PHE A 80 -5.40 -18.58 -0.53
CA PHE A 80 -4.43 -17.55 -0.18
C PHE A 80 -3.57 -17.98 1.02
N SER A 81 -2.26 -17.87 0.86
CA SER A 81 -1.26 -18.01 1.91
C SER A 81 -0.12 -17.03 1.66
N TYR A 82 0.73 -16.83 2.67
CA TYR A 82 1.87 -15.93 2.59
C TYR A 82 3.07 -16.51 3.33
N ILE A 83 4.24 -15.98 3.05
CA ILE A 83 5.50 -16.28 3.71
C ILE A 83 5.94 -15.05 4.51
N GLU A 84 6.41 -15.26 5.74
CA GLU A 84 7.11 -14.26 6.55
C GLU A 84 8.62 -14.58 6.50
N PRO A 85 9.44 -13.83 5.73
CA PRO A 85 10.87 -14.12 5.63
C PRO A 85 11.60 -13.88 6.96
N LEU A 86 12.59 -14.72 7.28
CA LEU A 86 13.34 -14.57 8.54
C LEU A 86 14.24 -13.32 8.55
N VAL A 87 14.76 -12.94 7.38
CA VAL A 87 15.49 -11.69 7.16
C VAL A 87 14.54 -10.71 6.46
N GLN A 88 14.11 -9.70 7.20
CA GLN A 88 12.95 -8.87 6.86
C GLN A 88 13.32 -7.68 6.00
N GLN A 89 14.25 -6.86 6.48
CA GLN A 89 14.68 -5.63 5.83
C GLN A 89 16.19 -5.54 5.80
N ALA A 90 16.73 -4.74 4.90
CA ALA A 90 18.09 -4.27 5.00
C ALA A 90 18.30 -2.93 4.28
N ALA A 91 19.38 -2.24 4.61
CA ALA A 91 19.97 -1.20 3.77
C ALA A 91 21.42 -1.59 3.46
N THR A 92 21.83 -1.46 2.20
CA THR A 92 23.21 -1.69 1.75
C THR A 92 23.82 -0.40 1.20
N PHE A 93 25.09 -0.17 1.52
CA PHE A 93 25.79 1.08 1.28
C PHE A 93 27.01 0.87 0.36
N ARG A 94 27.44 1.93 -0.34
CA ARG A 94 28.56 1.86 -1.30
C ARG A 94 29.91 1.51 -0.67
N ASP A 95 30.07 1.77 0.62
CA ASP A 95 31.27 1.40 1.38
C ASP A 95 31.34 -0.09 1.73
N GLY A 96 30.33 -0.88 1.35
CA GLY A 96 30.24 -2.30 1.62
C GLY A 96 29.65 -2.65 2.99
N SER A 97 29.26 -1.67 3.81
CA SER A 97 28.50 -1.91 5.03
C SER A 97 27.01 -2.12 4.74
N CYS A 98 26.29 -2.72 5.69
CA CYS A 98 24.84 -2.84 5.63
C CYS A 98 24.22 -2.96 7.02
N VAL A 99 22.97 -2.53 7.15
CA VAL A 99 22.10 -2.77 8.31
C VAL A 99 21.09 -3.83 7.93
N VAL A 100 20.89 -4.84 8.77
CA VAL A 100 19.94 -5.94 8.51
C VAL A 100 18.94 -6.04 9.66
N ILE A 101 17.66 -6.11 9.33
CA ILE A 101 16.56 -6.31 10.26
C ILE A 101 16.02 -7.73 10.06
N HIS A 102 15.98 -8.49 11.14
CA HIS A 102 15.45 -9.86 11.18
C HIS A 102 14.08 -9.88 11.84
N GLN A 103 13.38 -11.01 11.68
CA GLN A 103 12.20 -11.30 12.50
C GLN A 103 12.58 -11.58 13.97
N ASP A 104 13.82 -12.01 14.23
CA ASP A 104 14.37 -12.18 15.57
C ASP A 104 14.89 -10.82 16.10
N LEU A 105 14.31 -10.36 17.20
CA LEU A 105 14.66 -9.07 17.80
C LEU A 105 16.12 -8.98 18.25
N ASN A 106 16.69 -10.06 18.79
CA ASN A 106 18.07 -10.03 19.26
C ASN A 106 19.03 -9.94 18.07
N LYS A 107 18.79 -10.69 16.99
CA LYS A 107 19.58 -10.57 15.76
C LYS A 107 19.54 -9.16 15.17
N THR A 108 18.36 -8.54 15.17
CA THR A 108 18.21 -7.14 14.74
C THR A 108 19.03 -6.19 15.62
N CYS A 109 18.91 -6.29 16.94
CA CYS A 109 19.72 -5.48 17.86
C CYS A 109 21.22 -5.72 17.66
N ASP A 110 21.65 -6.98 17.44
CA ASP A 110 23.04 -7.32 17.18
C ASP A 110 23.54 -6.63 15.90
N SER A 111 22.76 -6.64 14.81
CA SER A 111 23.09 -5.94 13.56
C SER A 111 23.22 -4.43 13.77
N LEU A 112 22.25 -3.79 14.44
CA LEU A 112 22.29 -2.36 14.75
C LEU A 112 23.49 -1.99 15.66
N SER A 113 23.81 -2.84 16.64
CA SER A 113 24.89 -2.60 17.61
C SER A 113 26.29 -2.54 17.00
N ARG A 114 26.45 -3.07 15.77
CA ARG A 114 27.69 -2.94 14.98
C ARG A 114 27.99 -1.49 14.61
N PHE A 115 26.96 -0.65 14.55
CA PHE A 115 27.06 0.79 14.30
C PHE A 115 26.83 1.59 15.58
N SER A 116 25.76 1.28 16.33
CA SER A 116 25.35 2.02 17.52
C SER A 116 24.61 1.14 18.52
N LYS A 117 25.20 0.95 19.71
CA LYS A 117 24.54 0.24 20.83
C LYS A 117 23.31 1.00 21.32
N THR A 118 23.39 2.33 21.35
CA THR A 118 22.26 3.20 21.72
C THR A 118 21.07 2.94 20.80
N ASP A 119 21.28 2.89 19.49
CA ASP A 119 20.20 2.67 18.53
C ASP A 119 19.64 1.24 18.61
N ALA A 120 20.47 0.26 18.94
CA ALA A 120 20.01 -1.10 19.18
C ALA A 120 19.08 -1.21 20.40
N ASP A 121 19.41 -0.49 21.49
CA ASP A 121 18.57 -0.40 22.69
C ASP A 121 17.28 0.38 22.39
N THR A 122 17.38 1.51 21.68
CA THR A 122 16.20 2.28 21.25
C THR A 122 15.28 1.46 20.34
N PHE A 123 15.83 0.71 19.39
CA PHE A 123 15.03 -0.17 18.54
C PHE A 123 14.26 -1.21 19.35
N ARG A 124 14.91 -1.82 20.35
CA ARG A 124 14.28 -2.80 21.26
C ARG A 124 13.11 -2.18 22.01
N ASP A 125 13.30 -0.98 22.56
CA ASP A 125 12.26 -0.28 23.31
C ASP A 125 11.07 0.09 22.41
N LEU A 126 11.34 0.62 21.21
CA LEU A 126 10.32 0.95 20.23
C LEU A 126 9.56 -0.30 19.73
N TYR A 127 10.26 -1.43 19.56
CA TYR A 127 9.63 -2.69 19.18
C TYR A 127 8.66 -3.16 20.27
N HIS A 128 9.11 -3.18 21.53
CA HIS A 128 8.24 -3.54 22.64
C HIS A 128 7.06 -2.57 22.79
N LEU A 129 7.28 -1.28 22.58
CA LEU A 129 6.22 -0.28 22.65
C LEU A 129 5.19 -0.46 21.54
N TYR A 130 5.59 -0.45 20.26
CA TYR A 130 4.67 -0.40 19.14
C TYR A 130 4.27 -1.75 18.57
N ALA A 131 5.21 -2.69 18.42
CA ALA A 131 4.93 -4.00 17.84
C ALA A 131 4.29 -4.97 18.83
N VAL A 132 4.53 -4.80 20.13
CA VAL A 132 4.00 -5.68 21.19
C VAL A 132 2.90 -4.99 21.99
N LYS A 133 3.24 -3.94 22.75
CA LYS A 133 2.35 -3.33 23.75
C LYS A 133 1.17 -2.60 23.11
N MET A 134 1.42 -1.69 22.18
CA MET A 134 0.39 -0.86 21.53
C MET A 134 -0.24 -1.50 20.28
N ARG A 135 0.11 -2.75 19.95
CA ARG A 135 -0.42 -3.47 18.79
C ARG A 135 -1.96 -3.47 18.72
N PRO A 136 -2.71 -3.69 19.82
CA PRO A 136 -4.18 -3.64 19.78
C PRO A 136 -4.72 -2.26 19.39
N LEU A 137 -4.10 -1.17 19.87
CA LEU A 137 -4.50 0.18 19.50
C LEU A 137 -4.22 0.45 18.02
N LEU A 138 -3.02 0.10 17.53
CA LEU A 138 -2.66 0.28 16.12
C LEU A 138 -3.57 -0.52 15.18
N GLY A 139 -3.88 -1.77 15.54
CA GLY A 139 -4.85 -2.59 14.80
C GLY A 139 -6.25 -1.99 14.83
N SER A 140 -6.69 -1.48 15.98
CA SER A 140 -7.98 -0.81 16.09
C SER A 140 -8.08 0.45 15.23
N MET A 141 -7.04 1.29 15.21
CA MET A 141 -7.01 2.48 14.35
C MET A 141 -7.00 2.11 12.86
N MET A 142 -6.37 0.98 12.49
CA MET A 142 -6.36 0.50 11.11
C MET A 142 -7.75 0.04 10.66
N TYR A 143 -8.49 -0.70 11.50
CA TYR A 143 -9.74 -1.37 11.10
C TYR A 143 -11.02 -0.68 11.62
N ASN A 144 -10.94 0.59 12.00
CA ASN A 144 -12.08 1.47 12.29
C ASN A 144 -12.00 2.75 11.48
N ALA A 145 -13.15 3.38 11.22
CA ALA A 145 -13.18 4.72 10.67
C ALA A 145 -12.40 5.70 11.58
N PRO A 146 -11.61 6.65 11.03
CA PRO A 146 -10.88 7.62 11.83
C PRO A 146 -11.81 8.42 12.74
N LEU A 147 -11.40 8.57 14.00
CA LEU A 147 -12.11 9.39 14.98
C LEU A 147 -11.61 10.84 14.92
N PRO A 148 -12.49 11.84 15.14
CA PRO A 148 -12.06 13.20 15.43
C PRO A 148 -11.06 13.22 16.60
N ILE A 149 -10.09 14.14 16.53
CA ILE A 149 -8.97 14.15 17.48
C ILE A 149 -9.41 14.26 18.94
N ASP A 150 -10.49 15.00 19.24
CA ASP A 150 -11.00 15.14 20.60
C ASP A 150 -11.60 13.84 21.13
N GLN A 151 -12.36 13.12 20.30
CA GLN A 151 -12.88 11.79 20.64
C GLN A 151 -11.76 10.76 20.81
N LEU A 152 -10.70 10.87 20.00
CA LEU A 152 -9.53 10.02 20.13
C LEU A 152 -8.79 10.32 21.44
N LYS A 153 -8.54 11.59 21.77
CA LYS A 153 -7.91 12.01 23.04
C LYS A 153 -8.69 11.53 24.25
N ASP A 154 -10.02 11.58 24.21
CA ASP A 154 -10.87 11.05 25.29
C ASP A 154 -10.73 9.54 25.50
N ARG A 155 -10.19 8.81 24.51
CA ARG A 155 -9.96 7.36 24.55
C ARG A 155 -8.51 6.98 24.84
N LEU A 156 -7.60 7.95 24.85
CA LEU A 156 -6.16 7.73 25.03
C LEU A 156 -5.67 8.42 26.32
N SER A 157 -5.10 7.66 27.25
CA SER A 157 -4.47 8.18 28.47
C SER A 157 -3.20 7.42 28.83
N GLY A 158 -2.42 7.99 29.73
CA GLY A 158 -1.14 7.41 30.17
C GLY A 158 0.07 7.89 29.36
N PRO A 159 1.28 7.50 29.77
CA PRO A 159 2.52 7.95 29.14
C PRO A 159 2.69 7.45 27.69
N GLU A 160 2.28 6.23 27.37
CA GLU A 160 2.42 5.67 26.01
C GLU A 160 1.49 6.37 25.02
N ALA A 161 0.28 6.73 25.45
CA ALA A 161 -0.64 7.52 24.63
C ALA A 161 -0.08 8.92 24.34
N LYS A 162 0.53 9.57 25.34
CA LYS A 162 1.20 10.86 25.15
C LYS A 162 2.36 10.74 24.17
N GLU A 163 3.16 9.70 24.31
CA GLU A 163 4.27 9.43 23.40
C GLU A 163 3.78 9.19 21.97
N PHE A 164 2.76 8.35 21.80
CA PHE A 164 2.12 8.13 20.49
C PHE A 164 1.62 9.44 19.86
N LEU A 165 0.91 10.29 20.61
CA LEU A 165 0.38 11.56 20.10
C LEU A 165 1.48 12.60 19.81
N SER A 166 2.64 12.53 20.48
CA SER A 166 3.76 13.46 20.26
C SER A 166 4.31 13.43 18.83
N HIS A 167 4.09 12.33 18.11
CA HIS A 167 4.55 12.17 16.73
C HIS A 167 3.92 13.16 15.75
N ALA A 168 2.78 13.77 16.11
CA ALA A 168 2.14 14.84 15.34
C ALA A 168 2.94 16.14 15.33
N GLU A 169 3.91 16.31 16.22
CA GLU A 169 4.78 17.48 16.25
C GLU A 169 5.96 17.36 15.26
N HIS A 170 6.17 16.17 14.70
CA HIS A 170 7.29 15.83 13.84
C HIS A 170 6.88 15.67 12.37
N ASP A 171 7.84 15.90 11.49
CA ASP A 171 7.82 15.47 10.10
C ASP A 171 8.49 14.08 9.96
N LEU A 172 8.68 13.59 8.74
CA LEU A 172 9.17 12.22 8.49
C LEU A 172 10.67 12.05 8.80
N PHE A 173 11.46 13.13 8.72
CA PHE A 173 12.88 13.10 9.07
C PHE A 173 13.09 13.28 10.57
N SER A 174 12.49 14.32 11.15
CA SER A 174 12.66 14.68 12.56
C SER A 174 12.12 13.61 13.52
N VAL A 175 11.12 12.83 13.11
CA VAL A 175 10.64 11.69 13.92
C VAL A 175 11.67 10.56 13.98
N VAL A 176 12.46 10.36 12.93
CA VAL A 176 13.55 9.38 12.92
C VAL A 176 14.75 9.92 13.72
N GLU A 177 15.08 11.20 13.54
CA GLU A 177 16.14 11.89 14.27
C GLU A 177 15.86 11.99 15.78
N LYS A 178 14.59 11.98 16.20
CA LYS A 178 14.15 11.90 17.61
C LYS A 178 14.69 10.63 18.30
N TYR A 179 14.74 9.50 17.59
CA TYR A 179 15.04 8.20 18.19
C TYR A 179 16.44 7.69 17.88
N PHE A 180 16.90 7.83 16.65
CA PHE A 180 18.15 7.22 16.22
C PHE A 180 19.28 8.24 16.13
N VAL A 181 20.53 7.81 16.32
CA VAL A 181 21.72 8.67 16.29
C VAL A 181 22.72 8.34 15.19
N ASP A 182 22.88 7.08 14.79
CA ASP A 182 23.79 6.68 13.72
C ASP A 182 23.23 7.02 12.33
N ASP A 183 24.09 7.55 11.46
CA ASP A 183 23.69 8.05 10.13
C ASP A 183 23.17 6.95 9.21
N ARG A 184 23.69 5.73 9.27
CA ARG A 184 23.21 4.61 8.43
C ARG A 184 21.85 4.12 8.90
N ILE A 185 21.66 4.03 10.21
CA ILE A 185 20.40 3.64 10.82
C ILE A 185 19.32 4.69 10.52
N ARG A 186 19.64 5.98 10.68
CA ARG A 186 18.76 7.09 10.27
C ARG A 186 18.42 7.02 8.80
N THR A 187 19.42 6.80 7.93
CA THR A 187 19.21 6.68 6.48
C THR A 187 18.22 5.56 6.15
N LEU A 188 18.36 4.37 6.75
CA LEU A 188 17.41 3.27 6.56
C LEU A 188 15.99 3.65 7.00
N PHE A 189 15.82 4.14 8.24
CA PHE A 189 14.48 4.43 8.76
C PHE A 189 13.82 5.63 8.07
N SER A 190 14.57 6.68 7.73
CA SER A 190 14.05 7.78 6.90
C SER A 190 13.62 7.26 5.53
N SER A 191 14.42 6.43 4.87
CA SER A 191 14.04 5.82 3.58
C SER A 191 12.74 5.03 3.69
N TYR A 192 12.58 4.28 4.78
CA TYR A 192 11.39 3.48 5.06
C TYR A 192 10.14 4.34 5.30
N MET A 193 10.25 5.40 6.09
CA MET A 193 9.16 6.38 6.30
C MET A 193 8.67 6.96 4.97
N HIS A 194 9.59 7.18 4.04
CA HIS A 194 9.30 7.81 2.76
C HIS A 194 8.79 6.88 1.65
N VAL A 195 8.74 5.55 1.87
CA VAL A 195 7.94 4.62 1.03
C VAL A 195 6.44 4.94 1.10
N ILE A 196 5.99 5.67 2.13
CA ILE A 196 4.57 6.04 2.29
C ILE A 196 4.27 7.42 1.75
N ALA A 197 5.16 8.40 1.95
CA ALA A 197 4.98 9.79 1.53
C ALA A 197 6.33 10.45 1.30
N THR A 198 6.47 11.26 0.26
CA THR A 198 7.66 12.11 0.06
C THR A 198 7.43 13.53 0.55
N GLU A 199 6.17 13.92 0.74
CA GLU A 199 5.76 15.23 1.23
C GLU A 199 6.09 15.38 2.72
N ASN A 200 7.28 15.91 2.99
CA ASN A 200 7.76 16.11 4.36
C ASN A 200 7.12 17.36 5.00
N GLN A 201 6.05 17.16 5.76
CA GLN A 201 5.33 18.23 6.46
C GLN A 201 5.18 17.91 7.96
N PRO A 202 5.16 18.92 8.85
CA PRO A 202 4.81 18.71 10.26
C PRO A 202 3.47 17.97 10.40
N GLY A 203 3.42 16.96 11.28
CA GLY A 203 2.26 16.09 11.45
C GLY A 203 2.36 14.76 10.70
N ALA A 204 3.22 14.67 9.67
CA ALA A 204 3.45 13.41 8.95
C ALA A 204 4.11 12.34 9.83
N GLY A 205 4.84 12.73 10.88
CA GLY A 205 5.45 11.80 11.84
C GLY A 205 4.48 10.83 12.50
N MET A 206 3.16 11.13 12.52
CA MET A 206 2.12 10.24 13.06
C MET A 206 2.04 8.85 12.41
N VAL A 207 2.62 8.67 11.22
CA VAL A 207 2.68 7.35 10.56
C VAL A 207 3.77 6.44 11.15
N PHE A 208 4.73 7.00 11.90
CA PHE A 208 5.88 6.26 12.44
C PHE A 208 5.49 5.06 13.33
N PRO A 209 4.58 5.19 14.33
CA PRO A 209 4.19 4.04 15.14
C PRO A 209 3.62 2.87 14.33
N ALA A 210 2.80 3.17 13.32
CA ALA A 210 2.19 2.16 12.47
C ALA A 210 3.24 1.46 11.59
N ILE A 211 4.14 2.24 10.99
CA ILE A 211 5.25 1.75 10.17
C ILE A 211 6.20 0.89 11.02
N PHE A 212 6.67 1.42 12.14
CA PHE A 212 7.63 0.75 13.03
C PHE A 212 7.07 -0.56 13.59
N SER A 213 5.78 -0.60 13.96
CA SER A 213 5.13 -1.81 14.46
C SER A 213 5.13 -2.99 13.48
N ASN A 214 5.47 -2.77 12.21
CA ASN A 214 5.47 -3.77 11.15
C ASN A 214 6.84 -3.99 10.49
N VAL A 215 7.91 -3.31 10.95
CA VAL A 215 9.23 -3.35 10.30
C VAL A 215 9.86 -4.76 10.29
N MET A 216 9.46 -5.62 11.23
CA MET A 216 9.91 -7.01 11.35
C MET A 216 8.86 -8.04 10.88
N GLY A 217 7.79 -7.61 10.19
CA GLY A 217 6.60 -8.44 9.91
C GLY A 217 6.02 -8.25 8.51
N PHE A 218 6.87 -8.19 7.50
CA PHE A 218 6.47 -8.18 6.09
C PHE A 218 6.17 -9.58 5.60
N THR A 219 5.14 -9.65 4.77
CA THR A 219 4.66 -10.91 4.18
C THR A 219 4.73 -10.83 2.67
N LEU A 220 5.13 -11.95 2.04
CA LEU A 220 5.03 -12.17 0.60
C LEU A 220 3.88 -13.14 0.31
N PRO A 221 2.85 -12.75 -0.46
CA PRO A 221 1.84 -13.67 -0.93
C PRO A 221 2.43 -14.79 -1.80
N VAL A 222 2.08 -16.03 -1.48
CA VAL A 222 2.48 -17.21 -2.26
C VAL A 222 1.79 -17.18 -3.61
N GLY A 223 2.52 -17.39 -4.69
CA GLY A 223 1.97 -17.42 -6.06
C GLY A 223 1.73 -16.05 -6.69
N GLY A 224 2.17 -14.96 -6.06
CA GLY A 224 1.92 -13.60 -6.52
C GLY A 224 0.95 -12.82 -5.63
N ALA A 225 1.07 -11.50 -5.63
CA ALA A 225 0.11 -10.60 -4.96
C ALA A 225 -1.34 -10.86 -5.41
N VAL A 226 -1.55 -11.23 -6.69
CA VAL A 226 -2.88 -11.57 -7.25
C VAL A 226 -3.61 -12.71 -6.52
N SER A 227 -2.90 -13.53 -5.74
CA SER A 227 -3.49 -14.60 -4.94
C SER A 227 -4.54 -14.08 -3.94
N LEU A 228 -4.37 -12.89 -3.37
CA LEU A 228 -5.32 -12.28 -2.44
C LEU A 228 -6.66 -11.93 -3.11
N PRO A 229 -6.71 -11.08 -4.16
CA PRO A 229 -7.97 -10.78 -4.83
C PRO A 229 -8.62 -12.03 -5.43
N ASN A 230 -7.84 -13.01 -5.90
CA ASN A 230 -8.40 -14.28 -6.37
C ASN A 230 -9.08 -15.09 -5.25
N ALA A 231 -8.54 -15.07 -4.03
CA ALA A 231 -9.18 -15.72 -2.89
C ALA A 231 -10.48 -15.02 -2.48
N LEU A 232 -10.47 -13.68 -2.48
CA LEU A 232 -11.66 -12.87 -2.20
C LEU A 232 -12.75 -13.08 -3.27
N LEU A 233 -12.37 -13.16 -4.54
CA LEU A 233 -13.26 -13.50 -5.66
C LEU A 233 -13.94 -14.86 -5.44
N ARG A 234 -13.19 -15.90 -5.06
CA ARG A 234 -13.78 -17.22 -4.77
C ARG A 234 -14.80 -17.20 -3.63
N ILE A 235 -14.60 -16.34 -2.62
CA ILE A 235 -15.57 -16.15 -1.53
C ILE A 235 -16.84 -15.49 -2.07
N LEU A 236 -16.69 -14.43 -2.87
CA LEU A 236 -17.80 -13.73 -3.52
C LEU A 236 -18.64 -14.68 -4.40
N GLU A 237 -17.99 -15.45 -5.27
CA GLU A 237 -18.66 -16.39 -6.18
C GLU A 237 -19.38 -17.50 -5.42
N LYS A 238 -18.79 -18.00 -4.32
CA LYS A 238 -19.44 -18.97 -3.44
C LYS A 238 -20.68 -18.40 -2.75
N GLY A 239 -20.70 -17.09 -2.45
CA GLY A 239 -21.87 -16.35 -1.97
C GLY A 239 -22.91 -16.04 -3.04
N GLY A 240 -22.68 -16.44 -4.30
CA GLY A 240 -23.58 -16.20 -5.43
C GLY A 240 -23.42 -14.81 -6.06
N GLY A 241 -22.45 -14.02 -5.62
CA GLY A 241 -22.08 -12.77 -6.27
C GLY A 241 -21.25 -12.96 -7.53
N LYS A 242 -20.93 -11.87 -8.23
CA LYS A 242 -20.23 -11.90 -9.51
C LYS A 242 -19.39 -10.64 -9.74
N VAL A 243 -18.24 -10.81 -10.41
CA VAL A 243 -17.49 -9.70 -11.02
C VAL A 243 -17.85 -9.58 -12.49
N PHE A 244 -18.09 -8.35 -12.95
CA PHE A 244 -18.24 -7.98 -14.35
C PHE A 244 -16.94 -7.30 -14.78
N LEU A 245 -16.11 -8.03 -15.53
CA LEU A 245 -14.86 -7.55 -16.11
C LEU A 245 -15.14 -6.79 -17.41
N ASP A 246 -14.15 -6.04 -17.89
CA ASP A 246 -14.23 -5.27 -19.14
C ASP A 246 -15.48 -4.37 -19.17
N SER A 247 -15.86 -3.85 -17.99
CA SER A 247 -17.10 -3.10 -17.75
C SER A 247 -16.77 -1.82 -17.00
N ASP A 248 -16.93 -0.66 -17.64
CA ASP A 248 -16.62 0.62 -17.01
C ASP A 248 -17.89 1.32 -16.52
N VAL A 249 -17.90 1.76 -15.26
CA VAL A 249 -19.02 2.54 -14.71
C VAL A 249 -18.85 3.99 -15.14
N GLN A 250 -19.88 4.57 -15.74
CA GLN A 250 -19.88 5.99 -16.14
C GLN A 250 -20.65 6.87 -15.15
N GLU A 251 -21.74 6.35 -14.59
CA GLU A 251 -22.63 7.11 -13.72
C GLU A 251 -23.21 6.22 -12.61
N ILE A 252 -23.44 6.82 -11.44
CA ILE A 252 -24.18 6.19 -10.34
C ILE A 252 -25.59 6.78 -10.32
N GLY A 253 -26.59 5.93 -10.54
CA GLY A 253 -27.98 6.37 -10.66
C GLY A 253 -28.71 6.48 -9.31
N LEU A 254 -29.50 7.55 -9.17
CA LEU A 254 -30.34 7.80 -8.02
C LEU A 254 -31.79 7.34 -8.23
N LYS A 255 -32.41 6.83 -7.16
CA LYS A 255 -33.85 6.61 -7.06
C LYS A 255 -34.36 7.17 -5.74
N ASN A 256 -35.24 8.16 -5.81
CA ASN A 256 -35.74 8.89 -4.63
C ASN A 256 -34.62 9.46 -3.74
N GLY A 257 -33.54 9.99 -4.34
CA GLY A 257 -32.40 10.57 -3.62
C GLY A 257 -31.38 9.56 -3.07
N ARG A 258 -31.59 8.25 -3.29
CA ARG A 258 -30.71 7.17 -2.84
C ARG A 258 -29.96 6.53 -4.02
N ALA A 259 -28.68 6.21 -3.82
CA ALA A 259 -27.90 5.45 -4.81
C ALA A 259 -28.51 4.04 -5.00
N SER A 260 -28.83 3.71 -6.25
CA SER A 260 -29.70 2.56 -6.56
C SER A 260 -29.23 1.69 -7.72
N ASN A 261 -28.33 2.21 -8.56
CA ASN A 261 -27.81 1.48 -9.70
C ASN A 261 -26.50 2.10 -10.17
N VAL A 262 -25.83 1.42 -11.08
CA VAL A 262 -24.72 1.96 -11.88
C VAL A 262 -25.06 1.83 -13.36
N ILE A 263 -24.64 2.80 -14.15
CA ILE A 263 -24.78 2.84 -15.61
C ILE A 263 -23.39 2.62 -16.20
N LEU A 264 -23.28 1.63 -17.08
CA LEU A 264 -22.02 1.25 -17.71
C LEU A 264 -21.77 2.04 -19.01
N ASP A 265 -20.56 1.93 -19.54
CA ASP A 265 -20.14 2.52 -20.81
C ASP A 265 -20.95 2.05 -22.02
N ASP A 266 -21.43 0.80 -22.01
CA ASP A 266 -22.37 0.27 -23.00
C ASP A 266 -23.84 0.68 -22.76
N SER A 267 -24.08 1.60 -21.81
CA SER A 267 -25.39 2.06 -21.33
C SER A 267 -26.24 0.98 -20.63
N SER A 268 -25.70 -0.20 -20.35
CA SER A 268 -26.39 -1.18 -19.50
C SER A 268 -26.47 -0.70 -18.06
N VAL A 269 -27.50 -1.17 -17.35
CA VAL A 269 -27.80 -0.75 -15.98
C VAL A 269 -27.76 -1.96 -15.05
N ILE A 270 -27.04 -1.83 -13.94
CA ILE A 270 -26.99 -2.84 -12.88
C ILE A 270 -27.62 -2.26 -11.61
N GLU A 271 -28.78 -2.79 -11.24
CA GLU A 271 -29.55 -2.36 -10.07
C GLU A 271 -29.02 -2.98 -8.76
N ALA A 272 -29.05 -2.18 -7.70
CA ALA A 272 -28.75 -2.55 -6.32
C ALA A 272 -30.00 -2.44 -5.43
N ASN A 273 -30.27 -3.46 -4.59
CA ASN A 273 -31.37 -3.40 -3.61
C ASN A 273 -31.07 -2.47 -2.44
N TYR A 274 -29.82 -2.49 -1.95
CA TYR A 274 -29.40 -1.84 -0.72
C TYR A 274 -28.45 -0.68 -1.00
N PHE A 275 -27.34 -0.90 -1.70
CA PHE A 275 -26.30 0.12 -1.77
C PHE A 275 -25.47 0.06 -3.06
N VAL A 276 -24.80 1.18 -3.34
CA VAL A 276 -23.64 1.27 -4.22
C VAL A 276 -22.43 1.62 -3.35
N ALA A 277 -21.32 0.91 -3.51
CA ALA A 277 -20.08 1.23 -2.83
C ALA A 277 -18.96 1.45 -3.85
N SER A 278 -18.18 2.50 -3.66
CA SER A 278 -17.08 2.85 -4.54
C SER A 278 -15.75 2.47 -3.92
N ALA A 279 -14.98 1.59 -4.57
CA ALA A 279 -13.60 1.27 -4.22
C ALA A 279 -12.58 2.12 -5.00
N ILE A 280 -13.04 2.99 -5.90
CA ILE A 280 -12.22 3.90 -6.69
C ILE A 280 -11.97 5.21 -5.92
N ASP A 281 -11.31 6.20 -6.54
CA ASP A 281 -10.98 7.44 -5.85
C ASP A 281 -12.22 8.31 -5.59
N ALA A 282 -12.17 9.06 -4.49
CA ALA A 282 -13.27 9.91 -4.06
C ALA A 282 -13.59 11.04 -5.06
N PRO A 283 -12.61 11.75 -5.67
CA PRO A 283 -12.90 12.72 -6.74
C PRO A 283 -13.71 12.14 -7.90
N THR A 284 -13.31 10.98 -8.44
CA THR A 284 -14.04 10.31 -9.53
C THR A 284 -15.42 9.85 -9.09
N THR A 285 -15.53 9.29 -7.89
CA THR A 285 -16.84 8.87 -7.33
C THR A 285 -17.81 10.03 -7.21
N MET A 286 -17.34 11.20 -6.74
CA MET A 286 -18.12 12.43 -6.64
C MET A 286 -18.64 12.86 -8.02
N ASN A 287 -17.77 12.83 -9.03
CA ASN A 287 -18.14 13.17 -10.41
C ASN A 287 -19.18 12.19 -10.98
N MET A 288 -19.09 10.88 -10.68
CA MET A 288 -20.00 9.85 -11.19
C MET A 288 -21.42 9.96 -10.63
N ILE A 289 -21.61 10.48 -9.42
CA ILE A 289 -22.93 10.62 -8.78
C ILE A 289 -23.54 12.03 -8.97
N GLY A 290 -22.71 13.04 -9.21
CA GLY A 290 -23.10 14.45 -9.29
C GLY A 290 -22.47 15.29 -8.18
N ASN A 291 -21.62 16.25 -8.55
CA ASN A 291 -20.85 17.08 -7.61
C ASN A 291 -21.75 17.96 -6.73
N GLU A 292 -22.86 18.42 -7.29
CA GLU A 292 -23.84 19.29 -6.63
C GLU A 292 -24.55 18.65 -5.44
N LEU A 293 -24.40 17.34 -5.26
CA LEU A 293 -24.96 16.59 -4.13
C LEU A 293 -24.08 16.66 -2.87
N PHE A 294 -22.90 17.27 -2.97
CA PHE A 294 -21.96 17.43 -1.87
C PHE A 294 -21.83 18.91 -1.47
N SER A 295 -21.41 19.17 -0.23
CA SER A 295 -21.15 20.52 0.25
C SER A 295 -20.07 21.22 -0.58
N ASP A 296 -20.10 22.55 -0.64
CA ASP A 296 -19.07 23.35 -1.33
C ASP A 296 -17.66 23.05 -0.79
N GLU A 297 -17.55 22.74 0.50
CA GLU A 297 -16.28 22.38 1.16
C GLU A 297 -15.74 21.04 0.64
N VAL A 298 -16.59 20.01 0.54
CA VAL A 298 -16.24 18.72 -0.06
C VAL A 298 -15.82 18.91 -1.51
N GLN A 299 -16.64 19.59 -2.31
CA GLN A 299 -16.35 19.82 -3.73
C GLN A 299 -15.01 20.54 -3.92
N LYS A 300 -14.78 21.63 -3.19
CA LYS A 300 -13.52 22.39 -3.26
C LYS A 300 -12.32 21.51 -2.92
N LYS A 301 -12.44 20.65 -1.90
CA LYS A 301 -11.36 19.75 -1.52
C LYS A 301 -11.07 18.70 -2.58
N LEU A 302 -12.10 18.00 -3.07
CA LEU A 302 -11.91 16.91 -4.03
C LEU A 302 -11.47 17.40 -5.41
N ASN A 303 -11.89 18.60 -5.82
CA ASN A 303 -11.40 19.25 -7.03
C ASN A 303 -9.92 19.66 -6.95
N ASN A 304 -9.40 19.88 -5.74
CA ASN A 304 -7.99 20.21 -5.47
C ASN A 304 -7.24 19.04 -4.82
N TRP A 305 -7.68 17.81 -5.08
CA TRP A 305 -7.05 16.61 -4.50
C TRP A 305 -5.57 16.54 -4.88
N HIS A 306 -4.71 16.45 -3.86
CA HIS A 306 -3.27 16.33 -4.06
C HIS A 306 -2.92 14.87 -4.30
N TRP A 307 -2.58 14.52 -5.54
CA TRP A 307 -2.28 13.15 -5.94
C TRP A 307 -0.95 12.64 -5.37
N GLY A 308 0.04 13.52 -5.30
CA GLY A 308 1.35 13.27 -4.70
C GLY A 308 2.47 13.87 -5.53
N ASN A 309 3.64 14.02 -4.93
CA ASN A 309 4.85 14.55 -5.57
C ASN A 309 5.76 13.44 -6.15
N HIS A 310 5.41 12.17 -5.94
CA HIS A 310 6.19 11.03 -6.41
C HIS A 310 5.30 9.89 -6.88
N SER A 311 5.91 9.02 -7.66
CA SER A 311 5.43 7.69 -7.99
C SER A 311 6.60 6.70 -7.85
N LEU A 312 6.35 5.44 -8.23
CA LEU A 312 7.37 4.40 -8.30
C LEU A 312 7.71 4.16 -9.78
N VAL A 313 9.00 4.14 -10.09
CA VAL A 313 9.49 3.53 -11.33
C VAL A 313 10.04 2.16 -10.97
N THR A 314 9.54 1.09 -11.58
CA THR A 314 9.91 -0.27 -11.21
C THR A 314 10.77 -0.91 -12.28
N LEU A 315 12.02 -1.22 -11.96
CA LEU A 315 12.83 -2.09 -12.80
C LEU A 315 12.60 -3.54 -12.38
N HIS A 316 12.01 -4.34 -13.27
CA HIS A 316 11.85 -5.79 -13.14
C HIS A 316 12.95 -6.52 -13.90
N LEU A 317 13.57 -7.52 -13.27
CA LEU A 317 14.63 -8.34 -13.85
C LEU A 317 14.28 -9.82 -13.79
N ALA A 318 14.35 -10.48 -14.94
CA ALA A 318 14.44 -11.93 -15.06
C ALA A 318 15.93 -12.31 -15.06
N LEU A 319 16.34 -13.14 -14.10
CA LEU A 319 17.73 -13.45 -13.80
C LEU A 319 18.00 -14.97 -13.88
N ARG A 320 19.25 -15.35 -14.15
CA ARG A 320 19.74 -16.73 -14.02
C ARG A 320 19.99 -17.09 -12.55
N ASP A 321 20.70 -16.20 -11.85
CA ASP A 321 21.10 -16.29 -10.45
C ASP A 321 20.55 -15.07 -9.69
N ARG A 322 20.13 -15.25 -8.44
CA ARG A 322 19.68 -14.13 -7.60
C ARG A 322 20.77 -13.05 -7.46
N PRO A 323 20.41 -11.79 -7.19
CA PRO A 323 21.40 -10.77 -6.88
C PRO A 323 22.29 -11.17 -5.69
N ILE A 324 23.57 -10.85 -5.80
CA ILE A 324 24.59 -11.00 -4.74
C ILE A 324 25.14 -9.61 -4.44
N TYR A 325 24.98 -9.14 -3.21
CA TYR A 325 25.35 -7.77 -2.82
C TYR A 325 26.79 -7.70 -2.32
N LYS A 326 27.50 -6.60 -2.61
CA LYS A 326 28.88 -6.35 -2.13
C LYS A 326 28.97 -6.40 -0.61
N SER A 327 27.94 -5.93 0.08
CA SER A 327 27.90 -5.89 1.54
C SER A 327 27.76 -7.26 2.22
N ARG A 328 27.67 -8.36 1.45
CA ARG A 328 27.68 -9.73 2.00
C ARG A 328 28.94 -10.05 2.80
N GLU A 329 30.06 -9.40 2.45
CA GLU A 329 31.33 -9.55 3.16
C GLU A 329 31.25 -8.93 4.57
N PHE A 330 30.40 -7.93 4.75
CA PHE A 330 30.10 -7.33 6.05
C PHE A 330 29.02 -8.13 6.79
N ASP A 331 27.90 -8.44 6.15
CA ASP A 331 26.84 -9.27 6.72
C ASP A 331 26.24 -10.20 5.66
N PRO A 332 26.46 -11.53 5.74
CA PRO A 332 25.98 -12.46 4.72
C PRO A 332 24.45 -12.56 4.64
N ASP A 333 23.72 -12.12 5.68
CA ASP A 333 22.26 -12.19 5.68
C ASP A 333 21.62 -11.19 4.70
N ILE A 334 22.37 -10.18 4.22
CA ILE A 334 21.88 -9.21 3.21
C ILE A 334 21.32 -9.88 1.96
N ASP A 335 21.97 -10.97 1.53
CA ASP A 335 21.63 -11.74 0.33
C ASP A 335 20.29 -12.49 0.48
N SER A 336 19.79 -12.62 1.71
CA SER A 336 18.52 -13.27 2.05
C SER A 336 17.45 -12.28 2.53
N ALA A 337 17.78 -10.99 2.64
CA ALA A 337 16.84 -9.95 3.07
C ALA A 337 15.70 -9.80 2.06
N PHE A 338 14.46 -9.81 2.58
CA PHE A 338 13.30 -9.72 1.72
C PHE A 338 13.12 -8.35 1.08
N ASN A 339 13.25 -7.27 1.86
CA ASN A 339 13.17 -5.90 1.37
C ASN A 339 14.51 -5.17 1.56
N ILE A 340 15.15 -4.75 0.48
CA ILE A 340 16.48 -4.14 0.52
C ILE A 340 16.44 -2.72 -0.02
N PHE A 341 16.86 -1.78 0.80
CA PHE A 341 17.05 -0.38 0.47
C PHE A 341 18.46 -0.13 -0.07
N PHE A 342 18.57 0.55 -1.21
CA PHE A 342 19.85 0.94 -1.81
C PHE A 342 19.68 2.12 -2.78
N GLY A 343 20.81 2.65 -3.27
CA GLY A 343 20.87 3.85 -4.12
C GLY A 343 21.21 5.15 -3.38
N MET A 344 21.39 5.05 -2.05
CA MET A 344 21.72 6.13 -1.13
C MET A 344 22.71 5.65 -0.06
N ASP A 345 23.50 6.59 0.45
CA ASP A 345 24.48 6.41 1.52
C ASP A 345 24.21 7.30 2.73
N THR A 346 23.48 8.41 2.54
CA THR A 346 23.18 9.38 3.62
C THR A 346 21.74 9.91 3.54
N ILE A 347 21.29 10.50 4.65
CA ILE A 347 19.99 11.16 4.76
C ILE A 347 19.87 12.39 3.84
N GLU A 348 20.98 13.08 3.54
CA GLU A 348 21.01 14.19 2.58
C GLU A 348 20.72 13.71 1.17
N GLN A 349 21.22 12.55 0.77
CA GLN A 349 20.91 11.94 -0.52
C GLN A 349 19.43 11.54 -0.61
N VAL A 350 18.84 11.06 0.50
CA VAL A 350 17.39 10.84 0.61
C VAL A 350 16.61 12.13 0.36
N LYS A 351 17.00 13.22 1.05
CA LYS A 351 16.39 14.55 0.86
C LYS A 351 16.53 15.05 -0.58
N GLN A 352 17.69 14.84 -1.21
CA GLN A 352 17.96 15.24 -2.60
C GLN A 352 17.06 14.50 -3.59
N CYS A 353 16.91 13.17 -3.45
CA CYS A 353 16.04 12.37 -4.31
C CYS A 353 14.60 12.93 -4.31
N PHE A 354 14.07 13.28 -3.13
CA PHE A 354 12.71 13.81 -3.03
C PHE A 354 12.59 15.23 -3.57
N LYS A 355 13.62 16.06 -3.39
CA LYS A 355 13.65 17.38 -3.99
C LYS A 355 13.57 17.31 -5.52
N HIS A 356 14.31 16.38 -6.13
CA HIS A 356 14.21 16.16 -7.58
C HIS A 356 12.82 15.67 -8.00
N CYS A 357 12.19 14.77 -7.23
CA CYS A 357 10.81 14.35 -7.49
C CYS A 357 9.83 15.54 -7.44
N GLU A 358 9.94 16.40 -6.42
CA GLU A 358 9.14 17.62 -6.30
C GLU A 358 9.36 18.58 -7.48
N ASP A 359 10.61 18.73 -7.92
CA ASP A 359 10.99 19.55 -9.07
C ASP A 359 10.66 18.91 -10.43
N LYS A 360 10.08 17.70 -10.42
CA LYS A 360 9.74 16.91 -11.62
C LYS A 360 10.96 16.57 -12.47
N GLN A 361 12.11 16.39 -11.83
CA GLN A 361 13.37 16.00 -12.47
C GLN A 361 13.65 14.52 -12.23
N PHE A 362 14.27 13.84 -13.20
CA PHE A 362 14.79 12.50 -12.97
C PHE A 362 15.88 12.55 -11.89
N PRO A 363 15.79 11.80 -10.77
CA PRO A 363 16.73 11.98 -9.67
C PRO A 363 18.15 11.50 -9.98
N ASP A 364 19.15 12.35 -9.72
CA ASP A 364 20.57 11.92 -9.73
C ASP A 364 20.88 10.85 -8.66
N VAL A 365 20.17 10.92 -7.52
CA VAL A 365 20.20 9.90 -6.48
C VAL A 365 18.94 9.06 -6.64
N LEU A 366 19.06 7.93 -7.33
CA LEU A 366 17.99 6.94 -7.45
C LEU A 366 18.01 6.06 -6.21
N MET A 367 17.24 6.44 -5.19
CA MET A 367 17.09 5.63 -3.98
C MET A 367 15.74 4.93 -3.97
N GLY A 368 15.68 3.77 -3.35
CA GLY A 368 14.46 2.97 -3.30
C GLY A 368 14.66 1.62 -2.66
N ASN A 369 13.61 0.81 -2.66
CA ASN A 369 13.65 -0.53 -2.10
C ASN A 369 13.25 -1.60 -3.12
N GLY A 370 13.81 -2.79 -2.98
CA GLY A 370 13.65 -3.88 -3.93
C GLY A 370 13.74 -5.24 -3.27
N ALA A 371 13.44 -6.28 -4.04
CA ALA A 371 13.47 -7.65 -3.58
C ALA A 371 13.77 -8.62 -4.72
N CYS A 372 14.22 -9.82 -4.37
CA CYS A 372 14.18 -10.98 -5.25
C CYS A 372 13.10 -11.94 -4.75
N ASN A 373 11.84 -11.73 -5.17
CA ASN A 373 10.68 -12.50 -4.67
C ASN A 373 10.87 -14.01 -4.84
N SER A 374 11.49 -14.42 -5.95
CA SER A 374 11.79 -15.84 -6.22
C SER A 374 12.76 -16.49 -5.21
N SER A 375 13.54 -15.69 -4.47
CA SER A 375 14.38 -16.19 -3.37
C SER A 375 13.56 -16.54 -2.12
N VAL A 376 12.34 -15.99 -2.00
CA VAL A 376 11.40 -16.26 -0.90
C VAL A 376 10.35 -17.29 -1.33
N ASP A 377 9.77 -17.13 -2.51
CA ASP A 377 8.81 -18.05 -3.10
C ASP A 377 9.22 -18.42 -4.53
N SER A 378 9.64 -19.68 -4.72
CA SER A 378 10.06 -20.22 -6.01
C SER A 378 9.00 -20.11 -7.12
N SER A 379 7.71 -19.92 -6.80
CA SER A 379 6.65 -19.81 -7.80
C SER A 379 6.71 -18.53 -8.66
N TYR A 380 7.56 -17.57 -8.28
CA TYR A 380 7.76 -16.33 -9.02
C TYR A 380 8.67 -16.46 -10.25
N ALA A 381 9.37 -17.58 -10.42
CA ALA A 381 10.25 -17.81 -11.56
C ALA A 381 10.29 -19.31 -11.96
N PRO A 382 10.72 -19.64 -13.19
CA PRO A 382 10.98 -21.02 -13.57
C PRO A 382 12.14 -21.61 -12.75
N ALA A 383 12.22 -22.95 -12.70
CA ALA A 383 13.32 -23.64 -12.02
C ALA A 383 14.70 -23.17 -12.55
N GLY A 384 15.58 -22.76 -11.65
CA GLY A 384 16.90 -22.21 -12.01
C GLY A 384 16.85 -20.80 -12.63
N GLY A 385 15.79 -20.04 -12.34
CA GLY A 385 15.69 -18.62 -12.65
C GLY A 385 15.23 -17.82 -11.44
N HIS A 386 15.36 -16.51 -11.51
CA HIS A 386 14.98 -15.59 -10.45
C HIS A 386 14.24 -14.36 -10.99
N SER A 387 13.21 -13.93 -10.28
CA SER A 387 12.47 -12.69 -10.53
C SER A 387 12.79 -11.69 -9.42
N ALA A 388 13.39 -10.58 -9.81
CA ALA A 388 13.76 -9.48 -8.91
C ALA A 388 13.20 -8.15 -9.40
N PHE A 389 13.07 -7.19 -8.49
CA PHE A 389 12.66 -5.83 -8.84
C PHE A 389 13.30 -4.80 -7.92
N TRP A 390 13.31 -3.54 -8.37
CA TRP A 390 13.68 -2.38 -7.58
C TRP A 390 12.74 -1.20 -7.84
N TRP A 391 12.39 -0.47 -6.77
CA TRP A 391 11.51 0.72 -6.78
C TRP A 391 12.23 2.01 -6.42
N PRO A 392 13.01 2.60 -7.34
CA PRO A 392 13.36 3.99 -7.22
C PRO A 392 12.12 4.90 -7.19
N PHE A 393 12.23 5.98 -6.41
CA PHE A 393 11.26 7.07 -6.47
C PHE A 393 11.50 7.91 -7.73
N ALA A 394 10.42 8.31 -8.40
CA ALA A 394 10.49 9.19 -9.56
C ALA A 394 9.24 10.07 -9.69
N PRO A 395 9.34 11.24 -10.34
CA PRO A 395 8.18 12.07 -10.65
C PRO A 395 7.34 11.46 -11.78
N TYR A 396 6.05 11.79 -11.83
CA TYR A 396 5.19 11.41 -12.95
C TYR A 396 5.54 12.17 -14.23
N GLU A 397 5.56 13.51 -14.19
CA GLU A 397 5.95 14.37 -15.33
C GLU A 397 7.47 14.57 -15.42
N VAL A 398 8.21 13.46 -15.54
CA VAL A 398 9.68 13.49 -15.52
C VAL A 398 10.25 14.39 -16.61
N ASP A 399 11.17 15.29 -16.24
CA ASP A 399 11.86 16.22 -17.12
C ASP A 399 10.91 17.03 -18.03
N GLY A 400 9.75 17.40 -17.48
CA GLY A 400 8.76 18.28 -18.09
C GLY A 400 7.57 17.59 -18.78
N SER A 401 7.56 16.27 -18.94
CA SER A 401 6.46 15.54 -19.57
C SER A 401 6.41 14.08 -19.14
N ALA A 402 5.21 13.55 -18.83
CA ALA A 402 5.07 12.12 -18.49
C ALA A 402 5.44 11.20 -19.67
N GLN A 403 5.32 11.69 -20.90
CA GLN A 403 5.60 10.98 -22.14
C GLN A 403 7.10 10.66 -22.29
N ASN A 404 7.97 11.37 -21.58
CA ASN A 404 9.38 11.05 -21.53
C ASN A 404 9.64 9.63 -21.03
N TRP A 405 8.75 9.06 -20.20
CA TRP A 405 8.83 7.66 -19.76
C TRP A 405 8.76 6.64 -20.91
N ASP A 406 8.00 6.95 -21.96
CA ASP A 406 7.94 6.12 -23.18
C ASP A 406 9.09 6.48 -24.13
N GLU A 407 9.29 7.78 -24.38
CA GLU A 407 10.23 8.28 -25.39
C GLU A 407 11.70 7.98 -25.03
N GLN A 408 12.00 7.90 -23.73
CA GLN A 408 13.35 7.67 -23.19
C GLN A 408 13.40 6.41 -22.30
N ASN A 409 12.50 5.45 -22.51
CA ASN A 409 12.38 4.26 -21.67
C ASN A 409 13.71 3.51 -21.47
N ASP A 410 14.42 3.23 -22.58
CA ASP A 410 15.70 2.52 -22.55
C ASP A 410 16.77 3.29 -21.76
N TYR A 411 16.79 4.62 -21.89
CA TYR A 411 17.74 5.47 -21.16
C TYR A 411 17.50 5.38 -19.65
N TYR A 412 16.25 5.60 -19.19
CA TYR A 412 15.93 5.52 -17.77
C TYR A 412 16.14 4.11 -17.20
N MET A 413 15.78 3.08 -17.96
CA MET A 413 16.00 1.68 -17.58
C MET A 413 17.49 1.37 -17.36
N GLU A 414 18.36 1.83 -18.26
CA GLU A 414 19.81 1.65 -18.10
C GLU A 414 20.37 2.46 -16.94
N CYS A 415 19.93 3.71 -16.72
CA CYS A 415 20.33 4.50 -15.57
C CYS A 415 20.03 3.77 -14.25
N ILE A 416 18.82 3.23 -14.11
CA ILE A 416 18.39 2.48 -12.92
C ILE A 416 19.18 1.18 -12.78
N LEU A 417 19.36 0.40 -13.85
CA LEU A 417 20.12 -0.85 -13.81
C LEU A 417 21.59 -0.60 -13.42
N ASN A 418 22.19 0.48 -13.91
CA ASN A 418 23.56 0.84 -13.60
C ASN A 418 23.76 1.19 -12.12
N VAL A 419 22.81 1.88 -11.48
CA VAL A 419 22.86 2.08 -10.03
C VAL A 419 22.77 0.74 -9.29
N TRP A 420 21.90 -0.19 -9.70
CA TRP A 420 21.84 -1.51 -9.04
C TRP A 420 23.17 -2.29 -9.17
N ARG A 421 23.85 -2.19 -10.33
CA ARG A 421 25.19 -2.78 -10.53
C ARG A 421 26.26 -2.20 -9.60
N GLU A 422 26.08 -1.00 -9.04
CA GLU A 422 26.98 -0.45 -8.02
C GLU A 422 26.92 -1.26 -6.72
N TYR A 423 25.78 -1.89 -6.41
CA TYR A 423 25.56 -2.62 -5.15
C TYR A 423 25.64 -4.14 -5.32
N ALA A 424 25.24 -4.68 -6.48
CA ALA A 424 25.25 -6.12 -6.75
C ALA A 424 26.37 -6.53 -7.72
N ILE A 425 27.17 -7.54 -7.33
CA ILE A 425 28.39 -7.95 -8.06
C ILE A 425 28.11 -8.81 -9.31
N ASN A 426 26.91 -9.36 -9.44
CA ASN A 426 26.57 -10.35 -10.48
C ASN A 426 25.42 -9.91 -11.40
N LEU A 427 25.14 -8.62 -11.55
CA LEU A 427 24.11 -8.09 -12.47
C LEU A 427 24.69 -7.71 -13.85
N GLN A 428 25.55 -8.57 -14.38
CA GLN A 428 26.08 -8.46 -15.75
C GLN A 428 25.16 -9.18 -16.74
N ASP A 429 25.40 -8.99 -18.04
CA ASP A 429 24.54 -9.50 -19.13
C ASP A 429 24.41 -11.03 -19.14
N ASP A 430 25.38 -11.77 -18.58
CA ASP A 430 25.31 -13.23 -18.50
C ASP A 430 24.29 -13.72 -17.46
N ASN A 431 23.93 -12.86 -16.49
CA ASN A 431 22.92 -13.13 -15.47
C ASN A 431 21.56 -12.51 -15.82
N VAL A 432 21.54 -11.31 -16.42
CA VAL A 432 20.30 -10.61 -16.79
C VAL A 432 19.71 -11.21 -18.06
N ARG A 433 18.66 -12.02 -17.91
CA ARG A 433 17.94 -12.67 -19.03
C ARG A 433 16.87 -11.79 -19.66
N GLY A 434 16.32 -10.84 -18.90
CA GLY A 434 15.31 -9.90 -19.36
C GLY A 434 15.12 -8.75 -18.37
N LYS A 435 14.72 -7.60 -18.89
CA LYS A 435 14.51 -6.35 -18.13
C LYS A 435 13.27 -5.62 -18.62
N PHE A 436 12.44 -5.16 -17.70
CA PHE A 436 11.19 -4.44 -17.98
C PHE A 436 11.05 -3.27 -17.01
N LEU A 437 10.82 -2.09 -17.55
CA LEU A 437 10.58 -0.88 -16.78
C LEU A 437 9.07 -0.62 -16.72
N PHE A 438 8.49 -0.69 -15.52
CA PHE A 438 7.10 -0.28 -15.28
C PHE A 438 7.10 1.11 -14.68
N THR A 439 6.65 2.10 -15.46
CA THR A 439 6.85 3.52 -15.18
C THR A 439 5.66 4.15 -14.43
N PRO A 440 5.82 5.35 -13.85
CA PRO A 440 4.69 6.13 -13.32
C PRO A 440 3.54 6.32 -14.32
N LEU A 441 3.86 6.44 -15.63
CA LEU A 441 2.87 6.53 -16.68
C LEU A 441 2.11 5.20 -16.88
N ASP A 442 2.81 4.08 -16.80
CA ASP A 442 2.19 2.74 -16.89
C ASP A 442 1.31 2.43 -15.67
N VAL A 443 1.66 2.93 -14.48
CA VAL A 443 0.84 2.83 -13.27
C VAL A 443 -0.54 3.43 -13.52
N GLU A 444 -0.61 4.64 -14.07
CA GLU A 444 -1.88 5.32 -14.37
C GLU A 444 -2.62 4.64 -15.53
N ARG A 445 -1.92 4.20 -16.58
CA ARG A 445 -2.53 3.48 -17.72
C ARG A 445 -3.20 2.18 -17.27
N LEU A 446 -2.54 1.41 -16.41
CA LEU A 446 -3.07 0.16 -15.88
C LEU A 446 -4.16 0.40 -14.82
N ASN A 447 -3.98 1.42 -13.98
CA ASN A 447 -4.89 1.77 -12.90
C ASN A 447 -5.21 3.27 -12.96
N ILE A 448 -6.22 3.65 -13.74
CA ILE A 448 -6.70 5.04 -13.90
C ILE A 448 -6.94 5.76 -12.56
N ASN A 449 -7.32 5.02 -11.51
CA ASN A 449 -7.54 5.60 -10.17
C ASN A 449 -6.24 5.99 -9.44
N MET A 450 -5.08 5.53 -9.92
CA MET A 450 -3.75 5.96 -9.48
C MET A 450 -3.27 7.13 -10.35
N ARG A 451 -4.10 8.17 -10.43
CA ARG A 451 -3.86 9.35 -11.28
C ARG A 451 -2.52 10.01 -10.96
N GLY A 452 -1.78 10.39 -12.00
CA GLY A 452 -0.41 10.89 -11.89
C GLY A 452 0.56 9.88 -11.28
N GLY A 453 0.31 8.57 -11.46
CA GLY A 453 1.09 7.52 -10.84
C GLY A 453 0.94 7.43 -9.30
N ALA A 454 -0.10 8.05 -8.72
CA ALA A 454 -0.33 8.08 -7.28
C ALA A 454 -0.74 6.71 -6.74
N VAL A 455 0.25 5.89 -6.42
CA VAL A 455 0.14 4.51 -5.91
C VAL A 455 -0.72 4.34 -4.64
N ARG A 456 -0.99 5.43 -3.92
CA ARG A 456 -1.85 5.47 -2.73
C ARG A 456 -3.22 6.14 -2.98
N MET A 457 -3.52 6.52 -4.21
CA MET A 457 -4.74 7.26 -4.60
C MET A 457 -4.87 8.60 -3.87
N GLY A 458 -3.77 9.34 -3.78
CA GLY A 458 -3.67 10.63 -3.08
C GLY A 458 -2.53 10.67 -2.07
N ALA A 459 -1.91 11.83 -1.93
CA ALA A 459 -0.80 12.09 -1.03
C ALA A 459 -1.14 11.81 0.44
N TYR A 460 -0.11 11.44 1.20
CA TYR A 460 -0.17 11.13 2.63
C TYR A 460 0.28 12.33 3.47
N ILE A 461 -0.40 13.45 3.25
CA ILE A 461 -0.18 14.71 3.98
C ILE A 461 -1.26 14.91 5.05
N PRO A 462 -1.01 15.70 6.11
CA PRO A 462 -1.99 15.90 7.20
C PRO A 462 -3.40 16.32 6.75
N SER A 463 -3.51 17.10 5.66
CA SER A 463 -4.78 17.52 5.07
C SER A 463 -5.51 16.43 4.28
N GLN A 464 -4.92 15.25 4.10
CA GLN A 464 -5.46 14.07 3.41
C GLN A 464 -5.21 12.76 4.18
N LEU A 465 -5.09 12.84 5.52
CA LEU A 465 -4.95 11.69 6.42
C LEU A 465 -6.07 11.64 7.46
N GLY A 466 -6.40 10.43 7.91
CA GLY A 466 -7.40 10.22 8.97
C GLY A 466 -8.76 10.80 8.59
N ILE A 467 -9.34 11.63 9.47
CA ILE A 467 -10.63 12.28 9.21
C ILE A 467 -10.60 13.18 7.97
N ASN A 468 -9.41 13.63 7.54
CA ASN A 468 -9.27 14.45 6.36
C ASN A 468 -9.18 13.61 5.08
N ARG A 469 -9.35 12.29 5.11
CA ARG A 469 -9.30 11.43 3.93
C ARG A 469 -10.67 10.77 3.68
N PRO A 470 -11.43 11.15 2.63
CA PRO A 470 -11.16 12.26 1.71
C PRO A 470 -11.60 13.61 2.29
N HIS A 471 -12.57 13.64 3.21
CA HIS A 471 -13.08 14.83 3.89
C HIS A 471 -13.71 14.42 5.23
N PRO A 472 -13.77 15.27 6.26
CA PRO A 472 -14.42 14.95 7.54
C PRO A 472 -15.88 14.47 7.41
N GLU A 473 -16.63 14.99 6.42
CA GLU A 473 -18.00 14.52 6.12
C GLU A 473 -18.06 13.10 5.53
N LEU A 474 -16.94 12.58 5.02
CA LEU A 474 -16.85 11.33 4.26
C LEU A 474 -15.92 10.29 4.93
N SER A 475 -15.26 10.63 6.04
CA SER A 475 -14.23 9.80 6.67
C SER A 475 -14.76 8.52 7.30
N SER A 476 -16.08 8.44 7.48
CA SER A 476 -16.76 7.30 8.09
C SER A 476 -17.15 6.20 7.10
N THR A 477 -16.66 6.23 5.85
CA THR A 477 -17.14 5.48 4.66
C THR A 477 -18.50 5.93 4.12
N ARG A 478 -19.40 6.44 4.96
CA ARG A 478 -20.73 6.91 4.55
C ARG A 478 -20.60 8.25 3.82
N THR A 479 -21.47 8.47 2.84
CA THR A 479 -21.62 9.75 2.15
C THR A 479 -22.96 10.42 2.53
N PRO A 480 -23.17 11.72 2.24
CA PRO A 480 -24.46 12.36 2.40
C PRO A 480 -25.59 11.75 1.53
N ILE A 481 -25.23 10.99 0.50
CA ILE A 481 -26.18 10.29 -0.37
C ILE A 481 -26.52 8.95 0.27
N GLU A 482 -27.81 8.73 0.56
CA GLU A 482 -28.28 7.45 1.11
C GLU A 482 -27.84 6.30 0.21
N GLY A 483 -27.35 5.21 0.82
CA GLY A 483 -26.95 4.01 0.10
C GLY A 483 -25.64 4.12 -0.70
N LEU A 484 -24.91 5.24 -0.62
CA LEU A 484 -23.58 5.38 -1.23
C LEU A 484 -22.47 5.34 -0.18
N TYR A 485 -21.48 4.46 -0.40
CA TYR A 485 -20.35 4.24 0.49
C TYR A 485 -18.99 4.33 -0.22
N LEU A 486 -17.94 4.73 0.50
CA LEU A 486 -16.55 4.82 0.03
C LEU A 486 -15.67 3.76 0.70
N CYS A 487 -15.19 2.80 -0.08
CA CYS A 487 -14.35 1.69 0.38
C CYS A 487 -12.99 1.62 -0.33
N GLY A 488 -12.54 2.71 -0.97
CA GLY A 488 -11.25 2.79 -1.67
C GLY A 488 -10.09 3.29 -0.81
N SER A 489 -8.90 3.42 -1.41
CA SER A 489 -7.70 3.95 -0.72
C SER A 489 -7.71 5.47 -0.52
N SER A 490 -8.67 6.17 -1.12
CA SER A 490 -8.97 7.59 -0.82
C SER A 490 -9.89 7.75 0.40
N SER A 491 -10.25 6.67 1.11
CA SER A 491 -10.98 6.70 2.39
C SER A 491 -10.03 6.85 3.59
N GLY A 492 -10.59 7.09 4.78
CA GLY A 492 -9.88 7.49 6.02
C GLY A 492 -8.59 6.76 6.36
N ASN A 493 -8.56 5.44 6.12
CA ASN A 493 -7.48 4.53 6.50
C ASN A 493 -6.39 4.42 5.42
N GLY A 494 -6.58 5.10 4.27
CA GLY A 494 -5.59 5.23 3.22
C GLY A 494 -5.37 3.98 2.35
N GLY A 495 -4.28 4.01 1.60
CA GLY A 495 -3.76 2.92 0.79
C GLY A 495 -2.91 1.88 1.55
N GLY A 496 -2.51 0.87 0.79
CA GLY A 496 -1.87 -0.34 1.31
C GLY A 496 -2.78 -1.57 1.15
N VAL A 497 -2.16 -2.74 0.99
CA VAL A 497 -2.88 -4.00 0.82
C VAL A 497 -3.20 -4.59 2.18
N ASN A 498 -4.19 -3.99 2.87
CA ASN A 498 -4.66 -4.40 4.20
C ASN A 498 -6.17 -4.72 4.24
N GLY A 499 -6.94 -4.27 3.25
CA GLY A 499 -8.39 -4.50 3.15
C GLY A 499 -9.24 -3.68 4.12
N ALA A 500 -8.65 -2.79 4.92
CA ALA A 500 -9.35 -2.04 5.95
C ALA A 500 -10.50 -1.16 5.43
N PRO A 501 -10.34 -0.40 4.33
CA PRO A 501 -11.46 0.35 3.75
C PRO A 501 -12.67 -0.53 3.40
N GLY A 502 -12.44 -1.71 2.82
CA GLY A 502 -13.50 -2.67 2.50
C GLY A 502 -14.15 -3.26 3.75
N TYR A 503 -13.36 -3.60 4.76
CA TYR A 503 -13.83 -4.10 6.05
C TYR A 503 -14.71 -3.08 6.80
N ILE A 504 -14.25 -1.83 6.87
CA ILE A 504 -14.98 -0.74 7.55
C ILE A 504 -16.30 -0.46 6.83
N ALA A 505 -16.29 -0.46 5.49
CA ALA A 505 -17.52 -0.34 4.71
C ALA A 505 -18.48 -1.51 4.95
N ALA A 506 -17.99 -2.74 5.08
CA ALA A 506 -18.83 -3.90 5.38
C ALA A 506 -19.51 -3.75 6.75
N ASN A 507 -18.80 -3.23 7.75
CA ASN A 507 -19.38 -2.96 9.07
C ASN A 507 -20.45 -1.85 9.01
N ALA A 508 -20.20 -0.78 8.27
CA ALA A 508 -21.16 0.31 8.10
C ALA A 508 -22.43 -0.14 7.37
N ILE A 509 -22.29 -0.87 6.26
CA ILE A 509 -23.41 -1.37 5.46
C ILE A 509 -24.24 -2.37 6.26
N THR A 510 -23.60 -3.30 6.98
CA THR A 510 -24.34 -4.28 7.80
C THR A 510 -25.09 -3.63 8.96
N GLU A 511 -24.54 -2.55 9.55
CA GLU A 511 -25.22 -1.74 10.56
C GLU A 511 -26.43 -1.00 9.97
N ASP A 512 -26.25 -0.24 8.89
CA ASP A 512 -27.29 0.62 8.30
C ASP A 512 -28.51 -0.18 7.81
N PHE A 513 -28.29 -1.39 7.27
CA PHE A 513 -29.35 -2.26 6.78
C PHE A 513 -29.71 -3.39 7.75
N SER A 514 -29.23 -3.36 9.00
CA SER A 514 -29.52 -4.38 10.03
C SER A 514 -29.27 -5.83 9.57
N ILE A 515 -28.20 -6.03 8.80
CA ILE A 515 -27.80 -7.34 8.28
C ILE A 515 -27.04 -8.10 9.36
N ASN A 516 -27.38 -9.37 9.54
CA ASN A 516 -26.66 -10.23 10.48
C ASN A 516 -25.24 -10.51 9.97
N ARG A 517 -24.23 -10.12 10.76
CA ARG A 517 -22.81 -10.36 10.45
C ARG A 517 -22.26 -11.58 11.20
N PRO A 518 -21.64 -12.56 10.52
CA PRO A 518 -20.99 -13.70 11.15
C PRO A 518 -19.58 -13.42 11.68
N TRP A 519 -19.10 -12.18 11.63
CA TRP A 519 -17.83 -11.75 12.22
C TRP A 519 -18.07 -10.73 13.34
N LYS A 520 -17.05 -10.55 14.19
CA LYS A 520 -17.05 -9.55 15.27
C LYS A 520 -16.22 -8.33 14.83
N PRO A 521 -16.81 -7.12 14.76
CA PRO A 521 -16.03 -5.92 14.46
C PRO A 521 -14.86 -5.72 15.43
N VAL A 522 -13.80 -5.11 14.92
CA VAL A 522 -12.66 -4.70 15.76
C VAL A 522 -13.17 -3.60 16.70
N ALA A 523 -12.83 -3.69 17.99
CA ALA A 523 -13.24 -2.69 18.96
C ALA A 523 -12.68 -1.30 18.59
N LEU A 524 -13.38 -0.23 18.99
CA LEU A 524 -12.94 1.14 18.75
C LEU A 524 -11.57 1.43 19.40
N PRO A 525 -10.78 2.38 18.85
CA PRO A 525 -9.45 2.68 19.38
C PRO A 525 -9.52 3.15 20.83
N GLU A 526 -8.86 2.44 21.74
CA GLU A 526 -8.80 2.80 23.16
C GLU A 526 -7.47 2.38 23.77
N TRP A 527 -6.92 3.26 24.60
CA TRP A 527 -5.73 2.99 25.39
C TRP A 527 -5.85 3.72 26.72
N LYS A 528 -6.28 2.98 27.75
CA LYS A 528 -6.43 3.48 29.12
C LYS A 528 -5.47 2.71 30.02
N ASN A 529 -4.27 3.25 30.18
CA ASN A 529 -3.26 2.74 31.11
C ASN A 529 -2.79 3.84 32.05
#